data_AF-A0A2E7Q2P4-F1
#
_entry.id   AF-A0A2E7Q2P4-F1
#
_cell.length_a   1.000
_cell.length_b   1.000
_cell.length_c   1.000
_cell.angle_alpha   90.00
_cell.angle_beta   90.00
_cell.angle_gamma   90.00
#
_symmetry.space_group_name_H-M   'P 1'
#
loop_
_entity.id
_entity.type
_entity.pdbx_description
1 polymer ?
#
loop_
_entity_poly.entity_id
_entity_poly.type
_entity_poly.pdbx_seq_one_letter_code
_entity_poly.pdbx_strand_id
1 'polypeptide(L)'
;MNAPAPISQGLITPAVENTDLLADCQAYLRTHRTSLAEAARSCAGTPGGRLAEQLCADIAASGHWQAAFTRRMRTLRGLLQLDHLDDPDSLYPIPVEVLDPDDSWVTRCCWHVERLDQLIARSVAISARAVNVPRKVVARRPMRTI
;
A
#
# COMPACT_ATOMS: atom_id res chain seq x y z
N MET A 1 -16.25 44.72 -17.96
CA MET A 1 -16.05 43.28 -18.20
C MET A 1 -15.28 42.72 -17.02
N ASN A 2 -15.96 42.05 -16.08
CA ASN A 2 -15.32 41.38 -14.95
C ASN A 2 -14.84 40.01 -15.42
N ALA A 3 -13.53 39.78 -15.42
CA ALA A 3 -12.98 38.45 -15.63
C ALA A 3 -13.37 37.56 -14.43
N PRO A 4 -13.86 36.33 -14.65
CA PRO A 4 -14.10 35.40 -13.55
C PRO A 4 -12.77 35.06 -12.87
N ALA A 5 -12.74 35.13 -11.55
CA ALA A 5 -11.60 34.76 -10.73
C ALA A 5 -11.20 33.29 -11.02
N PRO A 6 -9.90 32.97 -11.07
CA PRO A 6 -9.46 31.59 -11.26
C PRO A 6 -9.97 30.75 -10.08
N ILE A 7 -10.73 29.70 -10.41
CA ILE A 7 -11.13 28.65 -9.49
C ILE A 7 -9.83 28.12 -8.88
N SER A 8 -9.63 28.39 -7.60
CA SER A 8 -8.54 27.81 -6.84
C SER A 8 -8.78 26.31 -6.82
N GLN A 9 -8.14 25.57 -7.73
CA GLN A 9 -7.97 24.13 -7.56
C GLN A 9 -7.30 23.96 -6.21
N GLY A 10 -8.06 23.53 -5.21
CA GLY A 10 -7.56 23.29 -3.87
C GLY A 10 -6.34 22.40 -4.00
N LEU A 11 -5.17 22.92 -3.64
CA LEU A 11 -3.90 22.20 -3.65
C LEU A 11 -4.07 20.98 -2.74
N ILE A 12 -4.39 19.83 -3.32
CA ILE A 12 -4.40 18.56 -2.59
C ILE A 12 -2.97 18.35 -2.13
N THR A 13 -2.75 18.46 -0.83
CA THR A 13 -1.42 18.32 -0.25
C THR A 13 -1.11 16.85 -0.04
N PRO A 14 0.18 16.45 -0.05
CA PRO A 14 0.58 15.07 0.24
C PRO A 14 0.07 14.55 1.60
N ALA A 15 -0.21 15.44 2.55
CA ALA A 15 -0.80 15.09 3.84
C ALA A 15 -2.25 14.61 3.69
N VAL A 16 -3.06 15.28 2.87
CA VAL A 16 -4.44 14.88 2.58
C VAL A 16 -4.45 13.56 1.80
N GLU A 17 -3.59 13.41 0.79
CA GLU A 17 -3.50 12.17 0.01
C GLU A 17 -3.10 10.96 0.87
N ASN A 18 -2.24 11.15 1.87
CA ASN A 18 -1.86 10.09 2.82
C ASN A 18 -3.01 9.68 3.74
N THR A 19 -3.85 10.63 4.16
CA THR A 19 -5.05 10.34 4.96
C THR A 19 -6.06 9.55 4.13
N ASP A 20 -6.30 9.95 2.88
CA ASP A 20 -7.21 9.24 1.97
C ASP A 20 -6.71 7.83 1.67
N LEU A 21 -5.40 7.67 1.43
CA LEU A 21 -4.78 6.36 1.25
C LEU A 21 -4.98 5.45 2.46
N LEU A 22 -4.79 5.98 3.67
CA LEU A 22 -5.01 5.22 4.89
C LEU A 22 -6.49 4.80 5.03
N ALA A 23 -7.43 5.72 4.80
CA ALA A 23 -8.86 5.44 4.87
C ALA A 23 -9.28 4.37 3.86
N ASP A 24 -8.81 4.45 2.62
CA ASP A 24 -9.08 3.46 1.58
C ASP A 24 -8.50 2.09 1.93
N CYS A 25 -7.29 2.07 2.50
CA CYS A 25 -6.64 0.85 2.95
C CYS A 25 -7.42 0.22 4.13
N GLN A 26 -7.80 1.03 5.12
CA GLN A 26 -8.61 0.57 6.25
C GLN A 26 -9.98 0.05 5.81
N ALA A 27 -10.64 0.71 4.85
CA ALA A 27 -11.90 0.26 4.29
C ALA A 27 -11.77 -1.11 3.61
N TYR A 28 -10.72 -1.28 2.80
CA TYR A 28 -10.39 -2.57 2.19
C TYR A 28 -10.14 -3.65 3.25
N LEU A 29 -9.26 -3.40 4.22
CA LEU A 29 -8.88 -4.39 5.22
C LEU A 29 -10.05 -4.77 6.13
N ARG A 30 -10.95 -3.84 6.44
CA ARG A 30 -12.16 -4.14 7.21
C ARG A 30 -13.03 -5.21 6.54
N THR A 31 -13.14 -5.16 5.21
CA THR A 31 -13.95 -6.12 4.44
C THR A 31 -13.19 -7.42 4.16
N HIS A 32 -11.87 -7.34 3.95
CA HIS A 32 -11.11 -8.44 3.35
C HIS A 32 -10.05 -9.06 4.27
N ARG A 33 -9.94 -8.64 5.54
CA ARG A 33 -8.93 -9.14 6.49
C ARG A 33 -8.86 -10.66 6.57
N THR A 34 -10.00 -11.33 6.73
CA THR A 34 -10.03 -12.80 6.89
C THR A 34 -9.56 -13.49 5.61
N SER A 35 -10.12 -13.10 4.47
CA SER A 35 -9.73 -13.65 3.16
C SER A 35 -8.25 -13.44 2.86
N LEU A 36 -7.70 -12.27 3.20
CA LEU A 36 -6.28 -11.96 3.01
C LEU A 36 -5.38 -12.82 3.90
N ALA A 37 -5.77 -13.04 5.16
CA ALA A 37 -5.02 -13.88 6.09
C ALA A 37 -5.07 -15.37 5.70
N GLU A 38 -6.22 -15.84 5.21
CA GLU A 38 -6.37 -17.20 4.68
C GLU A 38 -5.52 -17.40 3.43
N ALA A 39 -5.59 -16.47 2.46
CA ALA A 39 -4.76 -16.54 1.26
C ALA A 39 -3.26 -16.59 1.61
N ALA A 40 -2.81 -15.72 2.51
CA ALA A 40 -1.42 -15.72 2.96
C ALA A 40 -1.03 -16.99 3.73
N ARG A 41 -1.97 -17.56 4.48
CA ARG A 41 -1.77 -18.83 5.19
C ARG A 41 -1.67 -20.01 4.23
N SER A 42 -2.44 -20.02 3.15
CA SER A 42 -2.31 -21.04 2.12
C SER A 42 -0.96 -20.96 1.41
N CYS A 43 -0.42 -19.75 1.18
CA CYS A 43 0.87 -19.61 0.52
C CYS A 43 2.08 -19.99 1.41
N ALA A 44 2.07 -19.59 2.68
CA ALA A 44 3.27 -19.67 3.54
C ALA A 44 2.98 -20.22 4.94
N GLY A 45 1.88 -20.94 5.12
CA GLY A 45 1.47 -21.52 6.39
C GLY A 45 1.18 -20.47 7.48
N THR A 46 1.37 -20.86 8.74
CA THR A 46 1.15 -19.97 9.89
C THR A 46 1.93 -18.65 9.83
N PRO A 47 3.21 -18.61 9.39
CA PRO A 47 3.94 -17.35 9.21
C PRO A 47 3.24 -16.34 8.28
N GLY A 48 2.75 -16.79 7.12
CA GLY A 48 2.04 -15.93 6.16
C GLY A 48 0.75 -15.34 6.73
N GLY A 49 -0.06 -16.19 7.37
CA GLY A 49 -1.29 -15.74 8.04
C GLY A 49 -1.02 -14.71 9.14
N ARG A 50 -0.01 -14.94 9.99
CA ARG A 50 0.39 -13.99 11.05
C ARG A 50 0.88 -12.65 10.48
N LEU A 51 1.65 -12.68 9.40
CA LEU A 51 2.11 -11.46 8.73
C LEU A 51 0.93 -10.60 8.27
N ALA A 52 -0.05 -11.22 7.62
CA ALA A 52 -1.26 -10.55 7.15
C ALA A 52 -2.10 -10.01 8.30
N GLU A 53 -2.37 -10.82 9.33
CA GLU A 53 -3.15 -10.42 10.51
C GLU A 53 -2.52 -9.25 11.26
N GLN A 54 -1.20 -9.30 11.47
CA GLN A 54 -0.47 -8.21 12.15
C GLN A 54 -0.50 -6.93 11.30
N LEU A 55 -0.31 -7.04 9.97
CA LEU A 55 -0.38 -5.88 9.09
C LEU A 55 -1.77 -5.23 9.13
N CYS A 56 -2.83 -6.05 9.14
CA CYS A 56 -4.19 -5.56 9.26
C CYS A 56 -4.42 -4.82 10.58
N ALA A 57 -3.97 -5.40 11.69
CA ALA A 57 -4.10 -4.79 13.01
C ALA A 57 -3.36 -3.45 13.09
N ASP A 58 -2.13 -3.38 12.60
CA ASP A 58 -1.29 -2.19 12.66
C ASP A 58 -1.86 -1.04 11.81
N ILE A 59 -2.40 -1.34 10.63
CA ILE A 59 -3.04 -0.33 9.76
C ILE A 59 -4.37 0.14 10.37
N ALA A 60 -5.16 -0.76 10.95
CA ALA A 60 -6.42 -0.39 11.61
C ALA A 60 -6.20 0.51 12.83
N ALA A 61 -5.10 0.31 13.56
CA ALA A 61 -4.75 1.12 14.74
C ALA A 61 -4.05 2.44 14.38
N SER A 62 -3.60 2.62 13.13
CA SER A 62 -2.83 3.80 12.74
C SER A 62 -3.73 5.00 12.47
N GLY A 63 -3.27 6.19 12.88
CA GLY A 63 -3.89 7.48 12.52
C GLY A 63 -3.28 8.14 11.28
N HIS A 64 -2.16 7.63 10.77
CA HIS A 64 -1.50 8.15 9.56
C HIS A 64 -0.81 7.03 8.78
N TRP A 65 -0.56 7.26 7.49
CA TRP A 65 0.21 6.33 6.67
C TRP A 65 1.66 6.23 7.15
N GLN A 66 2.27 5.05 7.05
CA GLN A 66 3.66 4.80 7.43
C GLN A 66 4.39 4.07 6.31
N ALA A 67 5.64 4.43 6.05
CA ALA A 67 6.47 3.76 5.02
C ALA A 67 6.65 2.25 5.30
N ALA A 68 6.61 1.85 6.57
CA ALA A 68 6.65 0.46 6.99
C ALA A 68 5.44 -0.36 6.46
N PHE A 69 4.26 0.27 6.31
CA PHE A 69 3.09 -0.38 5.72
C PHE A 69 3.31 -0.73 4.26
N THR A 70 3.83 0.23 3.46
CA THR A 70 4.20 -0.03 2.06
C THR A 70 5.20 -1.18 1.94
N ARG A 71 6.22 -1.23 2.79
CA ARG A 71 7.20 -2.33 2.78
C ARG A 71 6.55 -3.68 3.09
N ARG A 72 5.72 -3.76 4.12
CA ARG A 72 5.06 -5.02 4.53
C ARG A 72 3.98 -5.47 3.55
N MET A 73 3.25 -4.52 2.93
CA MET A 73 2.34 -4.84 1.83
C MET A 73 3.09 -5.41 0.63
N ARG A 74 4.29 -4.92 0.29
CA ARG A 74 5.13 -5.52 -0.77
C ARG A 74 5.54 -6.95 -0.43
N THR A 75 5.93 -7.21 0.83
CA THR A 75 6.24 -8.57 1.28
C THR A 75 5.02 -9.49 1.15
N LEU A 76 3.85 -9.03 1.61
CA LEU A 76 2.61 -9.80 1.51
C LEU A 76 2.20 -10.02 0.05
N ARG A 77 2.36 -9.00 -0.80
CA ARG A 77 2.13 -9.07 -2.24
C ARG A 77 3.04 -10.10 -2.92
N GLY A 78 4.33 -10.11 -2.60
CA GLY A 78 5.27 -11.10 -3.14
C GLY A 78 4.91 -12.54 -2.75
N LEU A 79 4.40 -12.73 -1.53
CA LEU A 79 3.92 -14.02 -1.04
C LEU A 79 2.60 -14.47 -1.69
N LEU A 80 1.78 -13.54 -2.18
CA LEU A 80 0.52 -13.84 -2.88
C LEU A 80 0.69 -13.91 -4.40
N GLN A 81 1.76 -13.35 -4.95
CA GLN A 81 2.15 -13.56 -6.33
C GLN A 81 2.73 -14.97 -6.47
N LEU A 82 1.94 -15.87 -7.00
CA LEU A 82 2.26 -17.29 -7.11
C LEU A 82 3.45 -17.61 -8.04
N ASP A 83 4.11 -16.58 -8.60
CA ASP A 83 5.31 -16.66 -9.45
C ASP A 83 6.50 -17.37 -8.75
N HIS A 84 6.54 -17.40 -7.42
CA HIS A 84 7.61 -18.04 -6.63
C HIS A 84 7.34 -19.50 -6.28
N LEU A 85 6.21 -20.07 -6.71
CA LEU A 85 5.88 -21.45 -6.37
C LEU A 85 6.70 -22.46 -7.18
N ASP A 86 7.09 -22.10 -8.41
CA ASP A 86 7.98 -22.89 -9.26
C ASP A 86 9.47 -22.71 -8.92
N ASP A 87 9.80 -21.82 -7.97
CA ASP A 87 11.18 -21.57 -7.56
C ASP A 87 11.61 -22.61 -6.50
N PRO A 88 12.50 -23.56 -6.85
CA PRO A 88 12.97 -24.58 -5.91
C PRO A 88 13.79 -23.99 -4.74
N ASP A 89 14.28 -22.76 -4.87
CA ASP A 89 15.00 -22.03 -3.83
C ASP A 89 14.08 -21.12 -2.98
N SER A 90 12.77 -21.13 -3.26
CA SER A 90 11.79 -20.38 -2.48
C SER A 90 11.75 -20.86 -1.04
N LEU A 91 11.65 -19.90 -0.11
CA LEU A 91 11.49 -20.18 1.32
C LEU A 91 10.16 -20.88 1.65
N TYR A 92 9.21 -20.89 0.71
CA TYR A 92 7.88 -21.47 0.86
C TYR A 92 7.51 -22.27 -0.39
N PRO A 93 8.09 -23.46 -0.60
CA PRO A 93 7.77 -24.29 -1.75
C PRO A 93 6.36 -24.86 -1.60
N ILE A 94 5.46 -24.52 -2.53
CA ILE A 94 4.17 -25.20 -2.71
C ILE A 94 4.31 -26.05 -3.96
N PRO A 95 3.94 -27.34 -3.95
CA PRO A 95 3.97 -28.14 -5.16
C PRO A 95 3.03 -27.56 -6.22
N VAL A 96 3.58 -26.99 -7.29
CA VAL A 96 2.83 -26.33 -8.38
C VAL A 96 2.05 -27.31 -9.23
N GLU A 97 2.45 -28.59 -9.23
CA GLU A 97 1.81 -29.70 -9.93
C GLU A 97 0.33 -29.94 -9.52
N VAL A 98 -0.19 -29.19 -8.53
CA VAL A 98 -1.56 -29.31 -8.00
C VAL A 98 -2.39 -28.03 -8.19
N LEU A 99 -1.83 -26.95 -8.77
CA LEU A 99 -2.53 -25.67 -8.89
C LEU A 99 -3.34 -25.56 -10.18
N ASP A 100 -4.65 -25.77 -10.05
CA ASP A 100 -5.62 -25.43 -11.09
C ASP A 100 -5.77 -23.90 -11.16
N PRO A 101 -5.52 -23.24 -12.32
CA PRO A 101 -5.73 -21.80 -12.47
C PRO A 101 -7.19 -21.38 -12.23
N ASP A 102 -8.15 -22.29 -12.43
CA ASP A 102 -9.57 -22.06 -12.17
C ASP A 102 -9.95 -22.25 -10.69
N ASP A 103 -8.98 -22.59 -9.82
CA ASP A 103 -9.23 -22.64 -8.38
C ASP A 103 -9.60 -21.24 -7.85
N SER A 104 -10.73 -21.20 -7.15
CA SER A 104 -11.21 -20.06 -6.38
C SER A 104 -10.13 -19.44 -5.46
N TRP A 105 -9.16 -20.24 -4.99
CA TRP A 105 -8.03 -19.77 -4.21
C TRP A 105 -7.03 -18.96 -5.05
N VAL A 106 -6.68 -19.42 -6.26
CA VAL A 106 -5.79 -18.69 -7.18
C VAL A 106 -6.43 -17.35 -7.53
N THR A 107 -7.71 -17.37 -7.88
CA THR A 107 -8.49 -16.16 -8.18
C THR A 107 -8.46 -15.17 -7.01
N ARG A 108 -8.63 -15.63 -5.77
CA ARG A 108 -8.53 -14.79 -4.57
C ARG A 108 -7.14 -14.19 -4.38
N CYS A 109 -6.08 -14.98 -4.57
CA CYS A 109 -4.71 -14.49 -4.46
C CYS A 109 -4.43 -13.39 -5.49
N CYS A 110 -4.78 -13.61 -6.76
CA CYS A 110 -4.64 -12.63 -7.83
C CYS A 110 -5.40 -11.33 -7.52
N TRP A 111 -6.64 -11.42 -7.04
CA TRP A 111 -7.44 -10.26 -6.67
C TRP A 111 -6.80 -9.45 -5.52
N HIS A 112 -6.28 -10.14 -4.50
CA HIS A 112 -5.56 -9.49 -3.40
C HIS A 112 -4.26 -8.83 -3.87
N VAL A 113 -3.50 -9.48 -4.75
CA VAL A 113 -2.29 -8.91 -5.37
C VAL A 113 -2.60 -7.62 -6.11
N GLU A 114 -3.61 -7.63 -6.98
CA GLU A 114 -4.00 -6.46 -7.75
C GLU A 114 -4.37 -5.29 -6.81
N ARG A 115 -5.14 -5.56 -5.76
CA ARG A 115 -5.55 -4.52 -4.83
C ARG A 115 -4.37 -3.98 -4.00
N LEU A 116 -3.44 -4.84 -3.60
CA LEU A 116 -2.21 -4.42 -2.93
C LEU A 116 -1.33 -3.56 -3.86
N ASP A 117 -1.19 -3.94 -5.14
CA ASP A 117 -0.41 -3.19 -6.12
C ASP A 117 -0.96 -1.77 -6.33
N GLN A 118 -2.28 -1.61 -6.41
CA GLN A 118 -2.92 -0.28 -6.48
C GLN A 118 -2.58 0.59 -5.26
N LEU A 119 -2.68 0.04 -4.05
CA LEU A 119 -2.39 0.77 -2.79
C LEU A 119 -0.90 1.11 -2.68
N ILE A 120 -0.02 0.19 -3.04
CA ILE A 120 1.43 0.39 -3.05
C ILE A 120 1.80 1.49 -4.05
N ALA A 121 1.31 1.40 -5.30
CA ALA A 121 1.60 2.38 -6.35
C ALA A 121 1.17 3.79 -5.93
N ARG A 122 -0.03 3.92 -5.34
CA ARG A 122 -0.53 5.20 -4.83
C ARG A 122 0.35 5.75 -3.69
N SER A 123 0.79 4.90 -2.76
CA SER A 123 1.71 5.31 -1.69
C SER A 123 3.06 5.82 -2.21
N VAL A 124 3.59 5.19 -3.26
CA VAL A 124 4.84 5.59 -3.92
C VAL A 124 4.67 6.93 -4.63
N ALA A 125 3.56 7.12 -5.35
CA ALA A 125 3.27 8.37 -6.04
C ALA A 125 3.16 9.56 -5.07
N ILE A 126 2.46 9.37 -3.93
CA ILE A 126 2.34 10.40 -2.88
C ILE A 126 3.73 10.73 -2.30
N SER A 127 4.52 9.70 -2.02
CA SER A 127 5.88 9.88 -1.48
C SER A 127 6.79 10.63 -2.46
N ALA A 128 6.75 10.29 -3.75
CA ALA A 128 7.53 10.96 -4.79
C ALA A 128 7.15 12.45 -4.93
N ARG A 129 5.87 12.78 -4.85
CA ARG A 129 5.38 14.17 -4.88
C ARG A 129 5.81 14.94 -3.66
N ALA A 130 5.78 14.33 -2.47
CA ALA A 130 6.22 14.96 -1.23
C ALA A 130 7.72 15.34 -1.25
N VAL A 131 8.55 14.54 -1.93
CA VAL A 131 9.99 14.83 -2.10
C VAL A 131 10.22 16.00 -3.08
N ASN A 132 9.38 16.12 -4.11
CA ASN A 132 9.51 17.15 -5.15
C ASN A 132 8.85 18.50 -4.83
N VAL A 133 8.27 18.69 -3.63
CA VAL A 133 7.76 20.01 -3.22
C VAL A 133 8.96 20.94 -2.98
N PRO A 134 9.12 22.03 -3.77
CA PRO A 134 10.21 22.97 -3.54
C PRO A 134 10.06 23.55 -2.14
N ARG A 135 11.05 23.31 -1.28
CA ARG A 135 11.12 23.98 0.03
C ARG A 135 11.13 25.47 -0.28
N LYS A 136 10.06 26.19 0.07
CA LYS A 136 10.07 27.65 0.07
C LYS A 136 11.29 28.08 0.86
N VAL A 137 12.31 28.59 0.16
CA VAL A 137 13.47 29.22 0.78
C VAL A 137 12.88 30.41 1.53
N VAL A 138 12.77 30.29 2.85
CA VAL A 138 12.44 31.41 3.72
C VAL A 138 13.61 32.38 3.58
N ALA A 139 13.48 33.34 2.67
CA ALA A 139 14.46 34.39 2.48
C ALA A 139 14.61 35.11 3.82
N ARG A 140 15.75 34.90 4.48
CA ARG A 140 16.12 35.65 5.68
C ARG A 140 16.17 37.11 5.28
N ARG A 141 15.28 37.93 5.85
CA ARG A 141 15.33 39.39 5.69
C ARG A 141 16.72 39.87 6.16
N PRO A 142 17.47 40.64 5.35
CA PRO A 142 18.68 41.29 5.85
C PRO A 142 18.29 42.30 6.94
N MET A 143 18.90 42.19 8.11
CA MET A 143 18.84 43.22 9.15
C MET A 143 19.44 44.50 8.57
N ARG A 144 18.62 45.56 8.50
CA ARG A 144 19.12 46.92 8.31
C ARG A 144 19.79 47.34 9.62
N THR A 145 21.11 47.47 9.61
CA THR A 145 21.84 48.21 10.63
C THR A 145 21.66 49.70 10.35
N ILE A 146 21.24 50.45 11.38
CA ILE A 146 21.08 51.91 11.38
C ILE A 146 22.44 52.54 11.65
#